data_AF-A0A383DGC9-F1
#
_entry.id   AF-A0A383DGC9-F1
#
_cell.length_a   1.000
_cell.length_b   1.000
_cell.length_c   1.000
_cell.angle_alpha   90.00
_cell.angle_beta   90.00
_cell.angle_gamma   90.00
#
_symmetry.space_group_name_H-M   'P 1'
#
loop_
_entity.id
_entity.type
_entity.pdbx_description
1 polymer ?
#
loop_
_entity_poly.entity_id
_entity_poly.type
_entity_poly.pdbx_seq_one_letter_code
_entity_poly.pdbx_strand_id
1 'polypeptide(L)'
;GDTVDDAVVVAGIPYSNFGNTQGYTDDYEEQCDANDGVSTSPDVVYAYTPSEDEVFNISTCGNGSYYDTKLFVYENTVGNLATTLSGAVSCNDDACTNYHQSWLSGIYNINATAGNTYYIVVDGWGGHSGQYQLSIEYPQSLSNVVVFENQEDSTSVLKNFTIMNGYASGDWPYNQGGGIMMVDHSSPTLENLTITDNFAEGSGGGISAQDDCEPLIHNVNIQNNETNGNGGGIY
;
A
#
# COMPACT_ATOMS: atom_id res chain seq x y z
N GLY A 1 -4.64 -14.49 -15.70
CA GLY A 1 -5.08 -15.68 -16.42
C GLY A 1 -6.41 -16.09 -15.90
N ASP A 2 -6.87 -17.20 -16.43
CA ASP A 2 -8.05 -17.92 -15.95
C ASP A 2 -7.71 -18.67 -14.66
N THR A 3 -6.52 -19.27 -14.62
CA THR A 3 -6.04 -20.15 -13.56
C THR A 3 -4.68 -19.72 -13.02
N VAL A 4 -4.19 -20.39 -11.97
CA VAL A 4 -2.82 -20.23 -11.47
C VAL A 4 -1.74 -20.60 -12.48
N ASP A 5 -2.05 -21.47 -13.46
CA ASP A 5 -1.10 -21.93 -14.48
C ASP A 5 -0.84 -20.86 -15.57
N ASP A 6 -1.79 -19.95 -15.78
CA ASP A 6 -1.71 -18.86 -16.76
C ASP A 6 -1.95 -17.47 -16.13
N ALA A 7 -1.73 -17.36 -14.81
CA ALA A 7 -1.90 -16.14 -14.03
C ALA A 7 -1.17 -14.93 -14.67
N VAL A 8 -1.79 -13.75 -14.58
CA VAL A 8 -1.13 -12.52 -15.04
C VAL A 8 0.00 -12.19 -14.06
N VAL A 9 1.24 -12.13 -14.55
CA VAL A 9 2.40 -11.84 -13.70
C VAL A 9 2.42 -10.36 -13.33
N VAL A 10 2.41 -10.08 -12.03
CA VAL A 10 2.69 -8.76 -11.44
C VAL A 10 4.19 -8.67 -11.22
N ALA A 11 4.88 -7.85 -12.02
CA ALA A 11 6.34 -7.77 -12.02
C ALA A 11 6.94 -7.01 -10.82
N GLY A 12 6.11 -6.27 -10.08
CA GLY A 12 6.50 -5.46 -8.94
C GLY A 12 5.33 -4.61 -8.44
N ILE A 13 5.43 -4.12 -7.21
CA ILE A 13 4.46 -3.20 -6.60
C ILE A 13 5.10 -1.81 -6.37
N PRO A 14 4.32 -0.70 -6.38
CA PRO A 14 2.87 -0.65 -6.58
C PRO A 14 2.46 -1.07 -7.99
N TYR A 15 1.29 -1.71 -8.09
CA TYR A 15 0.70 -2.20 -9.33
C TYR A 15 -0.76 -1.76 -9.41
N SER A 16 -1.19 -1.30 -10.58
CA SER A 16 -2.61 -1.09 -10.85
C SER A 16 -2.96 -1.50 -12.27
N ASN A 17 -4.08 -2.19 -12.41
CA ASN A 17 -4.57 -2.66 -13.71
C ASN A 17 -6.10 -2.67 -13.76
N PHE A 18 -6.65 -2.47 -14.95
CA PHE A 18 -8.06 -2.71 -15.22
C PHE A 18 -8.24 -4.10 -15.81
N GLY A 19 -9.24 -4.83 -15.32
CA GLY A 19 -9.58 -6.17 -15.79
C GLY A 19 -11.08 -6.34 -15.99
N ASN A 20 -11.48 -7.52 -16.46
CA ASN A 20 -12.87 -7.94 -16.55
C ASN A 20 -12.95 -9.46 -16.32
N THR A 21 -13.77 -9.91 -15.39
CA THR A 21 -13.98 -11.34 -15.13
C THR A 21 -14.92 -12.00 -16.15
N GLN A 22 -15.70 -11.23 -16.91
CA GLN A 22 -16.59 -11.80 -17.92
C GLN A 22 -15.81 -12.54 -19.03
N GLY A 23 -16.18 -13.80 -19.25
CA GLY A 23 -15.58 -14.66 -20.27
C GLY A 23 -14.49 -15.60 -19.77
N TYR A 24 -14.15 -15.53 -18.47
CA TYR A 24 -13.31 -16.48 -17.75
C TYR A 24 -14.16 -17.61 -17.14
N THR A 25 -13.51 -18.64 -16.61
CA THR A 25 -14.15 -19.75 -15.88
C THR A 25 -14.22 -19.49 -14.39
N ASP A 26 -15.15 -20.17 -13.74
CA ASP A 26 -15.32 -20.25 -12.29
C ASP A 26 -14.54 -21.49 -11.82
N ASP A 27 -13.33 -21.26 -11.33
CA ASP A 27 -12.33 -22.29 -11.01
C ASP A 27 -12.01 -22.37 -9.51
N TYR A 28 -12.20 -21.26 -8.79
CA TYR A 28 -11.81 -21.12 -7.39
C TYR A 28 -12.96 -20.53 -6.57
N GLU A 29 -13.13 -21.04 -5.35
CA GLU A 29 -14.12 -20.51 -4.42
C GLU A 29 -13.56 -20.54 -3.01
N GLU A 30 -13.76 -19.46 -2.27
CA GLU A 30 -13.39 -19.36 -0.88
C GLU A 30 -14.49 -18.70 -0.05
N GLN A 31 -14.68 -19.27 1.14
CA GLN A 31 -15.65 -18.78 2.11
C GLN A 31 -15.01 -17.65 2.95
N CYS A 32 -15.19 -16.39 2.54
CA CYS A 32 -14.62 -15.24 3.24
C CYS A 32 -15.44 -14.86 4.49
N ASP A 33 -16.76 -15.01 4.44
CA ASP A 33 -17.68 -14.88 5.58
C ASP A 33 -18.42 -16.20 5.87
N ALA A 34 -18.80 -16.41 7.14
CA ALA A 34 -19.61 -17.54 7.57
C ALA A 34 -20.96 -17.68 6.81
N ASN A 35 -21.45 -16.60 6.20
CA ASN A 35 -22.69 -16.54 5.44
C ASN A 35 -22.49 -16.63 3.93
N ASP A 36 -21.25 -16.71 3.44
CA ASP A 36 -21.00 -16.88 2.01
C ASP A 36 -21.60 -18.18 1.51
N GLY A 37 -22.48 -18.03 0.52
CA GLY A 37 -22.94 -19.14 -0.29
C GLY A 37 -21.88 -19.54 -1.31
N VAL A 38 -22.13 -20.66 -1.99
CA VAL A 38 -21.36 -21.03 -3.18
C VAL A 38 -21.65 -20.00 -4.27
N SER A 39 -20.61 -19.30 -4.73
CA SER A 39 -20.65 -18.45 -5.91
C SER A 39 -20.51 -19.31 -7.17
N THR A 40 -20.84 -18.71 -8.31
CA THR A 40 -20.58 -19.32 -9.63
C THR A 40 -19.92 -18.30 -10.55
N SER A 41 -19.11 -17.44 -9.94
CA SER A 41 -18.56 -16.25 -10.56
C SER A 41 -17.25 -16.59 -11.25
N PRO A 42 -17.02 -16.07 -12.46
CA PRO A 42 -15.75 -16.20 -13.12
C PRO A 42 -14.58 -15.52 -12.39
N ASP A 43 -13.42 -16.17 -12.43
CA ASP A 43 -12.19 -15.72 -11.79
C ASP A 43 -11.25 -15.02 -12.76
N VAL A 44 -10.42 -14.12 -12.25
CA VAL A 44 -9.16 -13.74 -12.90
C VAL A 44 -8.01 -13.83 -11.90
N VAL A 45 -6.96 -14.56 -12.28
CA VAL A 45 -5.80 -14.81 -11.43
C VAL A 45 -4.60 -13.95 -11.82
N TYR A 46 -3.98 -13.33 -10.82
CA TYR A 46 -2.70 -12.67 -10.88
C TYR A 46 -1.68 -13.41 -10.02
N ALA A 47 -0.40 -13.38 -10.40
CA ALA A 47 0.69 -13.97 -9.62
C ALA A 47 1.73 -12.91 -9.28
N TYR A 48 2.09 -12.82 -8.01
CA TYR A 48 3.12 -11.93 -7.49
C TYR A 48 4.17 -12.74 -6.71
N THR A 49 5.45 -12.41 -6.84
CA THR A 49 6.55 -13.08 -6.11
C THR A 49 7.56 -12.03 -5.66
N PRO A 50 7.50 -11.59 -4.40
CA PRO A 50 8.40 -10.56 -3.91
C PRO A 50 9.83 -11.10 -3.79
N SER A 51 10.83 -10.24 -4.02
CA SER A 51 12.24 -10.60 -3.88
C SER A 51 12.77 -10.49 -2.46
N GLU A 52 12.05 -9.79 -1.58
CA GLU A 52 12.37 -9.55 -0.18
C GLU A 52 11.11 -9.76 0.66
N ASP A 53 11.26 -10.00 1.96
CA ASP A 53 10.12 -10.05 2.87
C ASP A 53 9.46 -8.67 2.90
N GLU A 54 8.15 -8.63 2.65
CA GLU A 54 7.40 -7.39 2.63
C GLU A 54 5.95 -7.62 3.06
N VAL A 55 5.22 -6.52 3.18
CA VAL A 55 3.80 -6.54 3.44
C VAL A 55 3.15 -5.78 2.29
N PHE A 56 1.95 -6.17 1.88
CA PHE A 56 1.17 -5.44 0.85
C PHE A 56 -0.34 -5.49 1.10
N ASN A 57 -1.05 -4.55 0.48
CA ASN A 57 -2.49 -4.45 0.42
C ASN A 57 -2.97 -4.75 -1.00
N ILE A 58 -4.15 -5.33 -1.13
CA ILE A 58 -4.86 -5.47 -2.41
C ILE A 58 -6.24 -4.86 -2.32
N SER A 59 -6.71 -4.26 -3.40
CA SER A 59 -7.99 -3.57 -3.44
C SER A 59 -8.64 -3.59 -4.80
N THR A 60 -9.97 -3.73 -4.81
CA THR A 60 -10.84 -3.44 -5.96
C THR A 60 -11.68 -2.19 -5.75
N CYS A 61 -11.38 -1.38 -4.72
CA CYS A 61 -12.18 -0.21 -4.32
C CYS A 61 -12.14 0.97 -5.32
N GLY A 62 -11.28 0.92 -6.34
CA GLY A 62 -11.14 2.00 -7.32
C GLY A 62 -12.42 2.22 -8.13
N ASN A 63 -12.64 3.45 -8.63
CA ASN A 63 -13.82 3.79 -9.44
C ASN A 63 -13.88 3.04 -10.79
N GLY A 64 -12.84 2.29 -11.16
CA GLY A 64 -12.88 1.35 -12.28
C GLY A 64 -13.61 0.04 -12.00
N SER A 65 -14.13 -0.18 -10.79
CA SER A 65 -14.86 -1.37 -10.41
C SER A 65 -16.37 -1.16 -10.39
N TYR A 66 -17.09 -2.12 -10.97
CA TYR A 66 -18.51 -1.97 -11.30
C TYR A 66 -19.41 -3.09 -10.80
N TYR A 67 -18.87 -4.09 -10.10
CA TYR A 67 -19.63 -5.23 -9.60
C TYR A 67 -19.17 -5.61 -8.20
N ASP A 68 -19.97 -6.45 -7.56
CA ASP A 68 -19.75 -7.00 -6.23
C ASP A 68 -18.57 -7.97 -6.27
N THR A 69 -17.39 -7.53 -5.86
CA THR A 69 -16.16 -8.31 -6.02
C THR A 69 -16.00 -9.28 -4.86
N LYS A 70 -15.19 -10.32 -5.06
CA LYS A 70 -14.60 -11.10 -3.98
C LYS A 70 -13.10 -11.23 -4.26
N LEU A 71 -12.28 -11.11 -3.22
CA LEU A 71 -10.83 -11.27 -3.29
C LEU A 71 -10.38 -12.36 -2.34
N PHE A 72 -9.47 -13.20 -2.79
CA PHE A 72 -8.69 -14.09 -1.93
C PHE A 72 -7.30 -14.34 -2.49
N VAL A 73 -6.37 -14.72 -1.61
CA VAL A 73 -4.95 -14.88 -1.97
C VAL A 73 -4.44 -16.25 -1.50
N TYR A 74 -3.97 -17.05 -2.45
CA TYR A 74 -3.24 -18.29 -2.15
C TYR A 74 -1.74 -18.03 -2.08
N GLU A 75 -1.06 -18.72 -1.17
CA GLU A 75 0.40 -18.75 -1.06
C GLU A 75 0.94 -20.09 -1.55
N ASN A 76 1.77 -20.06 -2.59
CA ASN A 76 2.46 -21.15 -3.28
C ASN A 76 1.58 -22.20 -3.94
N THR A 77 0.47 -22.57 -3.32
CA THR A 77 -0.43 -23.63 -3.79
C THR A 77 -1.88 -23.25 -3.55
N VAL A 78 -2.75 -23.53 -4.53
CA VAL A 78 -4.22 -23.36 -4.41
C VAL A 78 -4.74 -24.03 -3.15
N GLY A 79 -5.63 -23.34 -2.42
CA GLY A 79 -6.21 -23.79 -1.15
C GLY A 79 -5.36 -23.51 0.09
N ASN A 80 -4.11 -23.06 -0.07
CA ASN A 80 -3.31 -22.55 1.05
C ASN A 80 -3.44 -21.02 1.10
N LEU A 81 -4.42 -20.51 1.85
CA LEU A 81 -4.65 -19.06 1.96
C LEU A 81 -3.47 -18.37 2.66
N ALA A 82 -2.98 -17.30 2.03
CA ALA A 82 -2.01 -16.40 2.64
C ALA A 82 -2.59 -15.76 3.90
N THR A 83 -1.73 -15.34 4.82
CA THR A 83 -2.16 -14.68 6.07
C THR A 83 -1.72 -13.23 6.13
N THR A 84 -2.50 -12.42 6.83
CA THR A 84 -2.15 -11.04 7.15
C THR A 84 -1.26 -10.99 8.40
N LEU A 85 -0.68 -9.83 8.71
CA LEU A 85 0.10 -9.62 9.94
C LEU A 85 -0.66 -9.95 11.24
N SER A 86 -2.00 -9.89 11.22
CA SER A 86 -2.83 -10.28 12.38
C SER A 86 -3.07 -11.79 12.49
N GLY A 87 -2.61 -12.57 11.51
CA GLY A 87 -2.86 -14.00 11.38
C GLY A 87 -4.22 -14.35 10.77
N ALA A 88 -4.99 -13.35 10.30
CA ALA A 88 -6.23 -13.60 9.57
C ALA A 88 -5.93 -14.14 8.16
N VAL A 89 -6.84 -14.95 7.62
CA VAL A 89 -6.76 -15.42 6.23
C VAL A 89 -7.00 -14.27 5.25
N SER A 90 -6.34 -14.31 4.10
CA SER A 90 -6.45 -13.30 3.05
C SER A 90 -7.65 -13.60 2.15
N CYS A 91 -8.85 -13.32 2.64
CA CYS A 91 -10.13 -13.46 1.94
C CYS A 91 -11.05 -12.32 2.37
N ASN A 92 -11.67 -11.61 1.43
CA ASN A 92 -12.67 -10.59 1.70
C ASN A 92 -13.54 -10.35 0.47
N ASP A 93 -14.84 -10.15 0.68
CA ASP A 93 -15.83 -9.73 -0.32
C ASP A 93 -16.31 -8.30 -0.05
N ASP A 94 -16.57 -7.94 1.21
CA ASP A 94 -17.04 -6.61 1.61
C ASP A 94 -16.02 -5.82 2.44
N ALA A 95 -15.31 -4.87 1.81
CA ALA A 95 -14.40 -3.94 2.49
C ALA A 95 -14.75 -2.47 2.27
N CYS A 96 -15.31 -2.10 1.11
CA CYS A 96 -15.36 -0.70 0.70
C CYS A 96 -16.46 -0.39 -0.33
N THR A 97 -16.67 0.91 -0.53
CA THR A 97 -17.63 1.47 -1.49
C THR A 97 -16.91 2.44 -2.43
N ASN A 98 -17.32 2.47 -3.69
CA ASN A 98 -16.95 3.49 -4.68
C ASN A 98 -18.22 4.17 -5.25
N TYR A 99 -18.09 4.94 -6.33
CA TYR A 99 -19.26 5.61 -6.94
C TYR A 99 -20.29 4.66 -7.58
N HIS A 100 -19.89 3.45 -7.95
CA HIS A 100 -20.68 2.47 -8.70
C HIS A 100 -21.18 1.29 -7.86
N GLN A 101 -20.48 0.93 -6.79
CA GLN A 101 -20.73 -0.27 -5.99
C GLN A 101 -20.38 -0.05 -4.51
N SER A 102 -21.15 -0.69 -3.62
CA SER A 102 -20.98 -0.62 -2.15
C SER A 102 -20.31 -1.83 -1.50
N TRP A 103 -20.12 -2.89 -2.28
CA TRP A 103 -19.70 -4.23 -1.88
C TRP A 103 -18.43 -4.59 -2.66
N LEU A 104 -17.38 -3.78 -2.47
CA LEU A 104 -16.09 -4.00 -3.09
C LEU A 104 -15.11 -4.52 -2.05
N SER A 105 -14.09 -5.22 -2.52
CA SER A 105 -13.23 -6.02 -1.68
C SER A 105 -11.87 -5.37 -1.47
N GLY A 106 -11.26 -5.71 -0.35
CA GLY A 106 -9.90 -5.32 -0.01
C GLY A 106 -9.32 -6.21 1.05
N ILE A 107 -8.04 -6.56 0.89
CA ILE A 107 -7.30 -7.35 1.88
C ILE A 107 -6.05 -6.55 2.24
N TYR A 108 -5.89 -6.28 3.53
CA TYR A 108 -4.88 -5.36 4.03
C TYR A 108 -3.85 -6.09 4.90
N ASN A 109 -2.60 -5.63 4.82
CA ASN A 109 -1.47 -6.13 5.58
C ASN A 109 -1.15 -7.61 5.33
N ILE A 110 -1.23 -8.08 4.08
CA ILE A 110 -0.82 -9.43 3.69
C ILE A 110 0.67 -9.56 3.96
N ASN A 111 1.07 -10.55 4.77
CA ASN A 111 2.46 -10.79 5.12
C ASN A 111 3.11 -11.70 4.08
N ALA A 112 4.07 -11.18 3.32
CA ALA A 112 4.65 -11.84 2.17
C ALA A 112 6.13 -12.19 2.42
N THR A 113 6.46 -13.48 2.26
CA THR A 113 7.83 -13.98 2.39
C THR A 113 8.52 -13.96 1.04
N ALA A 114 9.78 -13.52 1.01
CA ALA A 114 10.61 -13.48 -0.18
C ALA A 114 10.62 -14.83 -0.91
N GLY A 115 10.40 -14.81 -2.22
CA GLY A 115 10.44 -15.99 -3.08
C GLY A 115 9.21 -16.91 -3.03
N ASN A 116 8.25 -16.66 -2.14
CA ASN A 116 6.93 -17.31 -2.22
C ASN A 116 6.09 -16.66 -3.32
N THR A 117 5.27 -17.44 -4.01
CA THR A 117 4.33 -16.93 -5.02
C THR A 117 2.95 -16.74 -4.41
N TYR A 118 2.41 -15.54 -4.53
CA TYR A 118 1.08 -15.16 -4.10
C TYR A 118 0.15 -15.07 -5.30
N TYR A 119 -0.86 -15.93 -5.34
CA TYR A 119 -1.89 -15.93 -6.38
C TYR A 119 -3.08 -15.13 -5.88
N ILE A 120 -3.29 -13.96 -6.47
CA ILE A 120 -4.40 -13.05 -6.16
C ILE A 120 -5.53 -13.38 -7.11
N VAL A 121 -6.65 -13.83 -6.56
CA VAL A 121 -7.84 -14.18 -7.33
C VAL A 121 -8.85 -13.05 -7.19
N VAL A 122 -9.27 -12.51 -8.33
CA VAL A 122 -10.37 -11.54 -8.43
C VAL A 122 -11.59 -12.28 -8.94
N ASP A 123 -12.57 -12.40 -8.06
CA ASP A 123 -13.83 -13.11 -8.28
C ASP A 123 -15.01 -12.13 -8.04
N GLY A 124 -16.24 -12.62 -7.98
CA GLY A 124 -17.42 -11.88 -7.59
C GLY A 124 -18.35 -12.63 -6.65
N TRP A 125 -19.00 -11.87 -5.79
CA TRP A 125 -19.96 -12.44 -4.86
C TRP A 125 -21.27 -12.82 -5.58
N GLY A 126 -21.84 -13.99 -5.24
CA GLY A 126 -23.18 -14.38 -5.66
C GLY A 126 -23.41 -14.53 -7.18
N GLY A 127 -22.37 -14.87 -7.95
CA GLY A 127 -22.43 -14.97 -9.42
C GLY A 127 -22.21 -13.66 -10.17
N HIS A 128 -21.83 -12.58 -9.49
CA HIS A 128 -21.55 -11.30 -10.13
C HIS A 128 -20.21 -11.30 -10.86
N SER A 129 -20.15 -10.61 -12.00
CA SER A 129 -18.91 -10.48 -12.78
C SER A 129 -18.93 -9.21 -13.61
N GLY A 130 -17.75 -8.70 -13.94
CA GLY A 130 -17.64 -7.46 -14.70
C GLY A 130 -16.27 -6.83 -14.64
N GLN A 131 -16.24 -5.54 -14.99
CA GLN A 131 -15.03 -4.73 -15.00
C GLN A 131 -14.61 -4.37 -13.57
N TYR A 132 -13.31 -4.49 -13.31
CA TYR A 132 -12.68 -4.09 -12.06
C TYR A 132 -11.40 -3.29 -12.30
N GLN A 133 -11.01 -2.51 -11.29
CA GLN A 133 -9.67 -1.97 -11.15
C GLN A 133 -9.01 -2.66 -9.96
N LEU A 134 -7.94 -3.40 -10.21
CA LEU A 134 -7.11 -3.98 -9.16
C LEU A 134 -5.99 -2.99 -8.81
N SER A 135 -5.75 -2.77 -7.53
CA SER A 135 -4.50 -2.20 -7.03
C SER A 135 -3.83 -3.15 -6.04
N ILE A 136 -2.49 -3.16 -6.10
CA ILE A 136 -1.61 -3.86 -5.16
C ILE A 136 -0.57 -2.84 -4.73
N GLU A 137 -0.58 -2.51 -3.44
CA GLU A 137 0.16 -1.37 -2.92
C GLU A 137 0.84 -1.76 -1.61
N TYR A 138 1.90 -1.05 -1.24
CA TYR A 138 2.43 -1.18 0.11
C TYR A 138 1.34 -0.81 1.12
N PRO A 139 1.27 -1.49 2.29
CA PRO A 139 0.39 -1.07 3.34
C PRO A 139 0.81 0.33 3.67
N GLN A 140 -0.13 1.21 3.49
CA GLN A 140 -0.05 2.60 3.86
C GLN A 140 0.02 2.63 5.40
N SER A 141 1.13 2.18 6.01
CA SER A 141 1.58 2.71 7.29
C SER A 141 2.18 4.07 6.96
N LEU A 142 1.28 5.01 6.71
CA LEU A 142 1.59 6.34 6.27
C LEU A 142 2.31 7.07 7.38
N SER A 143 3.62 6.98 7.32
CA SER A 143 4.53 7.60 8.25
C SER A 143 5.69 8.19 7.47
N ASN A 144 6.45 8.97 8.20
CA ASN A 144 7.65 9.63 7.71
C ASN A 144 8.66 8.59 7.24
N VAL A 145 9.44 8.88 6.20
CA VAL A 145 10.57 8.00 5.84
C VAL A 145 11.61 7.99 6.96
N VAL A 146 11.84 9.15 7.59
CA VAL A 146 12.77 9.31 8.71
C VAL A 146 12.14 10.18 9.80
N VAL A 147 12.35 9.78 11.06
CA VAL A 147 11.91 10.53 12.25
C VAL A 147 13.12 10.80 13.13
N PHE A 148 13.23 12.05 13.59
CA PHE A 148 14.07 12.45 14.72
C PHE A 148 13.17 13.02 15.82
N GLU A 149 13.16 12.38 16.98
CA GLU A 149 12.21 12.66 18.06
C GLU A 149 12.79 12.43 19.46
N ASN A 150 14.11 12.28 19.58
CA ASN A 150 14.78 11.96 20.85
C ASN A 150 15.92 12.93 21.15
N GLN A 151 15.77 14.21 20.78
CA GLN A 151 16.77 15.27 20.99
C GLN A 151 18.10 14.97 20.29
N GLU A 152 18.05 14.37 19.09
CA GLU A 152 19.25 14.14 18.30
C GLU A 152 19.93 15.48 18.00
N ASP A 153 21.21 15.62 18.32
CA ASP A 153 21.96 16.85 18.03
C ASP A 153 22.68 16.78 16.67
N SER A 154 23.43 17.83 16.35
CA SER A 154 24.18 17.94 15.09
C SER A 154 25.20 16.82 14.85
N THR A 155 25.50 15.98 15.84
CA THR A 155 26.37 14.79 15.69
C THR A 155 25.64 13.59 15.11
N SER A 156 24.30 13.57 15.13
CA SER A 156 23.48 12.65 14.35
C SER A 156 23.47 13.08 12.89
N VAL A 157 24.04 12.27 12.00
CA VAL A 157 24.23 12.61 10.58
C VAL A 157 23.48 11.65 9.67
N LEU A 158 22.59 12.19 8.82
CA LEU A 158 21.88 11.47 7.76
C LEU A 158 22.45 11.87 6.41
N LYS A 159 22.97 10.92 5.60
CA LYS A 159 23.68 11.30 4.37
C LYS A 159 23.74 10.33 3.21
N ASN A 160 23.87 10.89 2.00
CA ASN A 160 24.22 10.22 0.72
C ASN A 160 23.15 9.29 0.11
N PHE A 161 21.87 9.53 0.33
CA PHE A 161 20.81 8.75 -0.29
C PHE A 161 19.56 9.58 -0.62
N THR A 162 18.59 8.92 -1.27
CA THR A 162 17.31 9.50 -1.64
C THR A 162 16.23 9.10 -0.65
N ILE A 163 15.43 10.08 -0.23
CA ILE A 163 14.25 9.95 0.62
C ILE A 163 13.03 10.23 -0.26
N MET A 164 12.22 9.20 -0.49
CA MET A 164 11.05 9.29 -1.36
C MET A 164 9.91 8.40 -0.89
N ASN A 165 8.70 8.68 -1.40
CA ASN A 165 7.47 7.94 -1.16
C ASN A 165 7.01 7.91 0.30
N GLY A 166 7.50 8.82 1.15
CA GLY A 166 6.94 9.04 2.46
C GLY A 166 5.60 9.76 2.36
N TYR A 167 4.62 9.34 3.16
CA TYR A 167 3.31 9.96 3.18
C TYR A 167 2.84 10.01 4.63
N ALA A 168 2.87 11.19 5.24
CA ALA A 168 2.57 11.37 6.66
C ALA A 168 1.08 11.68 6.86
N SER A 169 0.32 10.75 7.44
CA SER A 169 -1.14 10.87 7.64
C SER A 169 -1.63 10.51 9.05
N GLY A 170 -0.73 10.44 10.03
CA GLY A 170 -1.09 10.13 11.41
C GLY A 170 -1.68 11.32 12.18
N ASP A 171 -1.92 11.17 13.48
CA ASP A 171 -2.13 12.33 14.33
C ASP A 171 -0.85 13.15 14.48
N TRP A 172 -0.95 14.43 14.81
CA TRP A 172 0.25 15.24 15.11
C TRP A 172 1.10 14.55 16.19
N PRO A 173 2.44 14.45 16.02
CA PRO A 173 3.22 15.06 14.95
C PRO A 173 3.33 14.23 13.66
N TYR A 174 2.88 12.97 13.64
CA TYR A 174 3.05 12.01 12.55
C TYR A 174 2.29 12.30 11.25
N ASN A 175 1.58 13.43 11.13
CA ASN A 175 1.12 13.97 9.84
C ASN A 175 2.06 15.00 9.21
N GLN A 176 3.20 15.31 9.82
CA GLN A 176 4.13 16.35 9.39
C GLN A 176 5.35 15.69 8.75
N GLY A 177 6.02 16.30 7.78
CA GLY A 177 7.35 15.81 7.40
C GLY A 177 7.34 14.50 6.60
N GLY A 178 6.59 14.41 5.49
CA GLY A 178 6.43 13.17 4.71
C GLY A 178 7.74 12.43 4.46
N GLY A 179 8.78 13.17 4.04
CA GLY A 179 10.14 12.64 3.99
C GLY A 179 10.78 12.52 5.38
N ILE A 180 11.01 13.66 6.03
CA ILE A 180 11.67 13.74 7.34
C ILE A 180 10.81 14.54 8.32
N MET A 181 10.50 13.95 9.48
CA MET A 181 9.90 14.64 10.61
C MET A 181 10.94 14.86 11.72
N MET A 182 11.00 16.08 12.25
CA MET A 182 11.83 16.46 13.38
C MET A 182 10.98 17.16 14.45
N VAL A 183 11.02 16.63 15.68
CA VAL A 183 10.32 17.14 16.87
C VAL A 183 11.20 16.97 18.12
N ASP A 184 10.75 17.48 19.27
CA ASP A 184 11.45 17.41 20.56
C ASP A 184 12.92 17.87 20.51
N HIS A 185 13.17 19.10 20.03
CA HIS A 185 14.49 19.73 19.99
C HIS A 185 15.55 18.96 19.17
N SER A 186 15.10 18.08 18.26
CA SER A 186 15.98 17.27 17.43
C SER A 186 16.56 18.07 16.27
N SER A 187 17.86 18.33 16.33
CA SER A 187 18.63 19.17 15.42
C SER A 187 19.77 18.41 14.71
N PRO A 188 19.45 17.36 13.92
CA PRO A 188 20.46 16.54 13.23
C PRO A 188 21.14 17.29 12.08
N THR A 189 22.20 16.70 11.55
CA THR A 189 22.85 17.14 10.30
C THR A 189 22.35 16.30 9.11
N LEU A 190 21.80 16.97 8.09
CA LEU A 190 21.32 16.40 6.84
C LEU A 190 22.27 16.76 5.69
N GLU A 191 22.95 15.76 5.11
CA GLU A 191 24.03 15.94 4.14
C GLU A 191 23.80 15.21 2.83
N ASN A 192 23.95 15.88 1.68
CA ASN A 192 23.98 15.23 0.35
C ASN A 192 22.77 14.30 0.13
N LEU A 193 21.58 14.76 0.48
CA LEU A 193 20.33 14.01 0.33
C LEU A 193 19.54 14.51 -0.87
N THR A 194 18.77 13.62 -1.49
CA THR A 194 17.66 14.01 -2.37
C THR A 194 16.36 13.67 -1.67
N ILE A 195 15.47 14.63 -1.46
CA ILE A 195 14.17 14.43 -0.82
C ILE A 195 13.11 14.74 -1.87
N THR A 196 12.43 13.71 -2.38
CA THR A 196 11.55 13.83 -3.54
C THR A 196 10.31 12.97 -3.41
N ASP A 197 9.19 13.41 -3.96
CA ASP A 197 7.96 12.62 -4.06
C ASP A 197 7.47 12.12 -2.68
N ASN A 198 7.54 13.01 -1.67
CA ASN A 198 6.97 12.78 -0.34
C ASN A 198 5.76 13.70 -0.10
N PHE A 199 4.80 13.23 0.69
CA PHE A 199 3.55 13.90 1.00
C PHE A 199 3.34 14.04 2.52
N ALA A 200 2.74 15.13 2.97
CA ALA A 200 2.31 15.28 4.36
C ALA A 200 0.88 15.84 4.42
N GLU A 201 -0.03 15.17 5.12
CA GLU A 201 -1.36 15.73 5.40
C GLU A 201 -1.30 16.98 6.28
N GLY A 202 -0.25 17.11 7.09
CA GLY A 202 0.09 18.28 7.87
C GLY A 202 0.84 19.32 7.04
N SER A 203 2.10 19.57 7.36
CA SER A 203 3.01 20.53 6.72
C SER A 203 4.37 19.88 6.47
N GLY A 204 5.20 20.48 5.63
CA GLY A 204 6.56 20.01 5.41
C GLY A 204 6.60 18.70 4.60
N GLY A 205 6.00 18.65 3.41
CA GLY A 205 5.93 17.42 2.60
C GLY A 205 7.27 16.69 2.49
N GLY A 206 8.35 17.44 2.26
CA GLY A 206 9.72 16.91 2.30
C GLY A 206 10.27 16.83 3.72
N ILE A 207 10.36 17.97 4.40
CA ILE A 207 10.90 18.08 5.77
C ILE A 207 9.93 18.89 6.63
N SER A 208 9.66 18.44 7.85
CA SER A 208 9.10 19.29 8.90
C SER A 208 10.05 19.35 10.10
N ALA A 209 10.36 20.57 10.55
CA ALA A 209 11.13 20.84 11.77
C ALA A 209 10.30 21.68 12.75
N GLN A 210 9.83 21.06 13.83
CA GLN A 210 8.96 21.67 14.83
C GLN A 210 9.56 21.53 16.23
N ASP A 211 8.96 22.15 17.25
CA ASP A 211 9.41 22.07 18.65
C ASP A 211 10.91 22.39 18.84
N ASP A 212 11.30 23.59 18.39
CA ASP A 212 12.66 24.13 18.51
C ASP A 212 13.76 23.25 17.88
N CYS A 213 13.42 22.54 16.79
CA CYS A 213 14.38 21.84 15.96
C CYS A 213 15.16 22.80 15.04
N GLU A 214 16.49 22.77 15.09
CA GLU A 214 17.40 23.60 14.29
C GLU A 214 18.38 22.73 13.47
N PRO A 215 17.90 21.90 12.52
CA PRO A 215 18.77 21.00 11.77
C PRO A 215 19.79 21.73 10.90
N LEU A 216 20.97 21.12 10.72
CA LEU A 216 21.97 21.59 9.76
C LEU A 216 21.73 20.93 8.40
N ILE A 217 21.23 21.70 7.43
CA ILE A 217 20.89 21.20 6.10
C ILE A 217 21.95 21.63 5.09
N HIS A 218 22.67 20.69 4.49
CA HIS A 218 23.72 20.98 3.52
C HIS A 218 23.70 20.05 2.31
N ASN A 219 23.83 20.66 1.12
CA ASN A 219 23.79 19.95 -0.16
C ASN A 219 22.55 19.04 -0.31
N VAL A 220 21.40 19.47 0.20
CA VAL A 220 20.15 18.72 0.09
C VAL A 220 19.32 19.29 -1.07
N ASN A 221 18.88 18.41 -1.97
CA ASN A 221 17.91 18.75 -3.02
C ASN A 221 16.51 18.34 -2.57
N ILE A 222 15.56 19.27 -2.54
CA ILE A 222 14.18 19.03 -2.10
C ILE A 222 13.24 19.43 -3.23
N GLN A 223 12.56 18.47 -3.84
CA GLN A 223 11.76 18.67 -5.04
C GLN A 223 10.51 17.77 -5.03
N ASN A 224 9.45 18.12 -5.76
CA ASN A 224 8.25 17.28 -5.91
C ASN A 224 7.65 16.76 -4.59
N ASN A 225 7.77 17.51 -3.50
CA ASN A 225 7.13 17.14 -2.24
C ASN A 225 5.88 17.99 -2.05
N GLU A 226 4.81 17.36 -1.57
CA GLU A 226 3.47 17.92 -1.51
C GLU A 226 2.90 17.89 -0.09
N THR A 227 1.94 18.76 0.20
CA THR A 227 1.30 18.79 1.51
C THR A 227 -0.07 19.44 1.44
N ASN A 228 -0.99 19.06 2.35
CA ASN A 228 -2.28 19.75 2.49
C ASN A 228 -2.18 21.06 3.29
N GLY A 229 -1.13 21.23 4.09
CA GLY A 229 -0.85 22.44 4.86
C GLY A 229 0.19 23.33 4.21
N ASN A 230 1.25 23.66 4.95
CA ASN A 230 2.26 24.64 4.51
C ASN A 230 3.60 23.99 4.19
N GLY A 231 4.36 24.58 3.26
CA GLY A 231 5.74 24.18 3.00
C GLY A 231 5.89 22.80 2.38
N GLY A 232 5.51 22.63 1.10
CA GLY A 232 5.68 21.35 0.40
C GLY A 232 7.12 20.81 0.47
N GLY A 233 8.12 21.68 0.40
CA GLY A 233 9.54 21.31 0.60
C GLY A 233 9.96 21.20 2.06
N ILE A 234 9.94 22.31 2.78
CA ILE A 234 10.30 22.41 4.20
C ILE A 234 9.26 23.27 4.91
N TYR A 235 8.87 22.87 6.13
CA TYR A 235 8.09 23.68 7.07
C TYR A 235 8.80 23.77 8.42
#